data_AF-A0A2R6NM31-F1
#
_entry.id   AF-A0A2R6NM31-F1
#
_cell.length_a   1.000
_cell.length_b   1.000
_cell.length_c   1.000
_cell.angle_alpha   90.00
_cell.angle_beta   90.00
_cell.angle_gamma   90.00
#
_symmetry.space_group_name_H-M   'P 1'
#
loop_
_entity.id
_entity.type
_entity.pdbx_description
1 polymer ?
#
loop_
_entity_poly.entity_id
_entity_poly.type
_entity_poly.pdbx_seq_one_letter_code
_entity_poly.pdbx_strand_id
1 'polypeptide(L)'
;MILALKTVVDLSEADVVSLIQVFVSAHCENKPSSEGAMQVDESTSVAVPSLPSVLSLCLSYPTSAAALRLAIRQQLRDSKDLTCILQILSGWLDSWCEDDVQLLPERTKKDLHGALVPVLEDKRKDTVPPVNNVLAFLQTLLDSSYLTFLSYQPSHDLLQHVLSQLLPEVTFSDEVEQLRGPLMPFVKAHTKAVHESAHGVQKPDLKVDWKRRRKQAHEQASIAVGVYQIEELVL
;
A
#
# COMPACT_ATOMS: atom_id res chain seq x y z
N MET A 1 23.00 -5.86 15.38
CA MET A 1 21.63 -5.34 15.58
C MET A 1 20.72 -5.48 14.36
N ILE A 2 21.18 -5.22 13.12
CA ILE A 2 20.34 -5.38 11.90
C ILE A 2 19.72 -6.79 11.79
N LEU A 3 20.50 -7.82 12.13
CA LEU A 3 20.00 -9.20 12.17
C LEU A 3 18.94 -9.39 13.25
N ALA A 4 19.09 -8.72 14.41
CA ALA A 4 18.13 -8.79 15.51
C ALA A 4 16.78 -8.17 15.13
N LEU A 5 16.76 -7.07 14.35
CA LEU A 5 15.53 -6.51 13.80
C LEU A 5 14.77 -7.47 12.87
N LYS A 6 15.47 -8.45 12.28
CA LYS A 6 14.86 -9.50 11.44
C LYS A 6 14.46 -10.75 12.21
N THR A 7 15.12 -11.06 13.32
CA THR A 7 15.00 -12.36 14.00
C THR A 7 14.38 -12.28 15.39
N VAL A 8 14.37 -11.12 16.04
CA VAL A 8 13.91 -10.94 17.42
C VAL A 8 12.59 -10.18 17.40
N VAL A 9 11.55 -10.80 17.97
CA VAL A 9 10.16 -10.32 17.95
C VAL A 9 9.85 -9.38 19.14
N ASP A 10 10.75 -9.28 20.12
CA ASP A 10 10.54 -8.55 21.38
C ASP A 10 11.58 -7.43 21.60
N LEU A 11 11.83 -6.61 20.58
CA LEU A 11 12.59 -5.36 20.73
C LEU A 11 11.68 -4.24 21.25
N SER A 12 12.16 -3.48 22.23
CA SER A 12 11.41 -2.32 22.73
C SER A 12 11.46 -1.17 21.72
N GLU A 13 10.38 -0.38 21.64
CA GLU A 13 10.35 0.78 20.74
C GLU A 13 11.42 1.82 21.09
N ALA A 14 11.84 1.88 22.35
CA ALA A 14 12.96 2.72 22.79
C ALA A 14 14.29 2.25 22.17
N ASP A 15 14.53 0.94 22.07
CA ASP A 15 15.74 0.42 21.44
C ASP A 15 15.74 0.69 19.93
N VAL A 16 14.58 0.53 19.28
CA VAL A 16 14.41 0.83 17.84
C VAL A 16 14.69 2.30 17.54
N VAL A 17 14.13 3.23 18.31
CA VAL A 17 14.36 4.67 18.11
C VAL A 17 15.81 5.04 18.43
N SER A 18 16.44 4.39 19.41
CA SER A 18 17.83 4.68 19.77
C SER A 18 18.78 4.26 18.65
N LEU A 19 18.45 3.15 17.98
CA LEU A 19 19.16 2.68 16.80
C LEU A 19 19.00 3.69 15.67
N ILE A 20 17.78 4.17 15.40
CA ILE A 20 17.55 5.22 14.39
C ILE A 20 18.39 6.46 14.71
N GLN A 21 18.40 6.92 15.96
CA GLN A 21 19.20 8.08 16.36
C GLN A 21 20.70 7.88 16.05
N VAL A 22 21.29 6.76 16.44
CA VAL A 22 22.72 6.46 16.18
C VAL A 22 23.03 6.50 14.69
N PHE A 23 22.18 5.90 13.86
CA PHE A 23 22.38 5.90 12.41
C PHE A 23 22.13 7.27 11.77
N VAL A 24 21.19 8.06 12.28
CA VAL A 24 20.95 9.43 11.80
C VAL A 24 22.11 10.34 12.14
N SER A 25 22.61 10.31 13.39
CA SER A 25 23.79 11.11 13.77
C SER A 25 25.02 10.72 12.94
N ALA A 26 25.27 9.43 12.74
CA ALA A 26 26.35 8.96 11.88
C ALA A 26 26.18 9.36 10.40
N HIS A 27 24.94 9.46 9.91
CA HIS A 27 24.65 9.89 8.55
C HIS A 27 24.80 11.41 8.37
N CYS A 28 24.38 12.19 9.36
CA CYS A 28 24.55 13.64 9.39
C CYS A 28 26.03 14.05 9.48
N GLU A 29 26.85 13.32 10.24
CA GLU A 29 28.30 13.55 10.34
C GLU A 29 29.07 13.15 9.08
N ASN A 30 28.63 12.09 8.39
CA ASN A 30 29.26 11.59 7.17
C ASN A 30 28.79 12.28 5.89
N LYS A 31 27.84 13.22 5.95
CA LYS A 31 27.45 13.98 4.76
C LYS A 31 28.66 14.83 4.33
N PRO A 32 29.27 14.56 3.17
CA PRO A 32 30.52 15.21 2.80
C PRO A 32 30.25 16.71 2.67
N SER A 33 30.78 17.49 3.62
CA SER A 33 30.89 18.92 3.47
C SER A 33 31.77 19.17 2.25
N SER A 34 31.17 19.77 1.22
CA SER A 34 31.84 20.13 -0.02
C SER A 34 33.14 20.88 0.26
N GLU A 35 34.19 20.44 -0.46
CA GLU A 35 35.52 21.04 -0.62
C GLU A 35 36.44 21.06 0.63
N GLY A 36 37.39 20.11 0.69
CA GLY A 36 38.71 20.41 1.27
C GLY A 36 39.36 19.38 2.19
N ALA A 37 38.84 18.17 2.38
CA ALA A 37 39.51 17.17 3.22
C ALA A 37 40.22 16.11 2.35
N MET A 38 41.55 16.16 2.33
CA MET A 38 42.40 15.07 1.83
C MET A 38 42.23 13.86 2.77
N GLN A 39 41.29 12.97 2.46
CA GLN A 39 41.10 11.74 3.22
C GLN A 39 42.13 10.70 2.74
N VAL A 40 43.18 10.49 3.54
CA VAL A 40 44.14 9.40 3.41
C VAL A 40 43.75 8.32 4.44
N ASP A 41 43.81 7.06 4.01
CA ASP A 41 43.51 5.80 4.71
C ASP A 41 42.06 5.29 4.66
N GLU A 42 41.73 4.66 3.53
CA GLU A 42 40.66 3.66 3.42
C GLU A 42 41.08 2.38 4.17
N SER A 43 40.81 2.31 5.48
CA SER A 43 40.92 1.08 6.24
C SER A 43 39.56 0.39 6.37
N THR A 44 39.41 -0.72 5.64
CA THR A 44 38.44 -1.81 5.87
C THR A 44 36.96 -1.43 5.74
N SER A 45 36.45 -1.57 4.51
CA SER A 45 35.02 -1.56 4.17
C SER A 45 34.26 -2.69 4.89
N VAL A 46 33.86 -2.44 6.13
CA VAL A 46 32.69 -3.09 6.72
C VAL A 46 31.50 -2.30 6.19
N ALA A 47 30.72 -2.89 5.29
CA ALA A 47 29.59 -2.25 4.64
C ALA A 47 28.57 -1.75 5.69
N VAL A 48 28.68 -0.48 6.07
CA VAL A 48 27.70 0.18 6.95
C VAL A 48 26.38 0.23 6.18
N PRO A 49 25.28 -0.28 6.73
CA PRO A 49 23.99 -0.21 6.04
C PRO A 49 23.60 1.26 5.86
N SER A 50 23.00 1.57 4.71
CA SER A 50 22.48 2.91 4.48
C SER A 50 21.32 3.20 5.46
N LEU A 51 21.22 4.44 5.92
CA LEU A 51 20.13 4.91 6.78
C LEU A 51 18.73 4.51 6.27
N PRO A 52 18.38 4.67 4.97
CA PRO A 52 17.08 4.23 4.46
C PRO A 52 16.85 2.72 4.59
N SER A 53 17.88 1.87 4.41
CA SER A 53 17.73 0.42 4.58
C SER A 53 17.52 0.00 6.03
N VAL A 54 18.13 0.72 6.98
CA VAL A 54 17.88 0.50 8.41
C VAL A 54 16.48 0.97 8.78
N LEU A 55 16.09 2.15 8.29
CA LEU A 55 14.78 2.72 8.59
C LEU A 55 13.65 1.88 8.00
N SER A 56 13.81 1.31 6.79
CA SER A 56 12.81 0.40 6.22
C SER A 56 12.61 -0.86 7.06
N LEU A 57 13.70 -1.41 7.63
CA LEU A 57 13.65 -2.53 8.57
C LEU A 57 12.90 -2.16 9.86
N CYS A 58 13.17 -0.99 10.42
CA CYS A 58 12.45 -0.50 11.59
C CYS A 58 10.94 -0.30 11.31
N LEU A 59 10.57 0.18 10.11
CA LEU A 59 9.18 0.38 9.71
C LEU A 59 8.40 -0.92 9.47
N SER A 60 9.10 -1.99 9.12
CA SER A 60 8.49 -3.32 9.00
C SER A 60 8.26 -4.01 10.34
N TYR A 61 8.84 -3.49 11.43
CA TYR A 61 8.66 -4.05 12.77
C TYR A 61 7.32 -3.60 13.37
N PRO A 62 6.52 -4.51 13.96
CA PRO A 62 5.23 -4.16 14.54
C PRO A 62 5.43 -3.33 15.82
N THR A 63 5.16 -2.03 15.75
CA THR A 63 5.30 -1.10 16.89
C THR A 63 3.95 -0.55 17.37
N SER A 64 3.84 -0.28 18.67
CA SER A 64 2.72 0.50 19.20
C SER A 64 2.92 2.01 18.96
N ALA A 65 1.95 2.66 18.30
CA ALA A 65 2.00 4.09 18.00
C ALA A 65 2.14 4.97 19.27
N ALA A 66 1.62 4.54 20.42
CA ALA A 66 1.75 5.28 21.67
C ALA A 66 3.16 5.18 22.27
N ALA A 67 3.73 3.97 22.30
CA ALA A 67 5.09 3.72 22.78
C ALA A 67 6.13 4.41 21.88
N LEU A 68 5.94 4.32 20.56
CA LEU A 68 6.80 4.94 19.57
C LEU A 68 6.83 6.46 19.70
N ARG A 69 5.67 7.12 19.86
CA ARG A 69 5.60 8.57 20.08
C ARG A 69 6.38 9.01 21.32
N LEU A 70 6.32 8.23 22.39
CA LEU A 70 7.04 8.51 23.64
C LEU A 70 8.55 8.34 23.44
N ALA A 71 8.97 7.26 22.78
CA ALA A 71 10.37 7.00 22.46
C ALA A 71 10.96 8.13 21.57
N ILE A 72 10.24 8.55 20.52
CA ILE A 72 10.64 9.66 19.64
C ILE A 72 10.85 10.93 20.45
N ARG A 73 9.89 11.33 21.30
CA ARG A 73 10.02 12.55 22.12
C ARG A 73 11.19 12.50 23.11
N GLN A 74 11.53 11.32 23.60
CA GLN A 74 12.61 11.16 24.56
C GLN A 74 13.98 11.21 23.89
N GLN A 75 14.14 10.53 22.75
CA GLN A 75 15.44 10.27 22.13
C GLN A 75 15.75 11.20 20.94
N LEU A 76 14.75 11.57 20.14
CA LEU A 76 14.90 12.43 18.95
C LEU A 76 14.47 13.86 19.26
N ARG A 77 15.32 14.60 20.00
CA ARG A 77 15.06 16.00 20.35
C ARG A 77 15.62 17.00 19.36
N ASP A 78 16.62 16.61 18.56
CA ASP A 78 17.22 17.52 17.59
C ASP A 78 16.32 17.66 16.34
N SER A 79 15.96 18.91 16.05
CA SER A 79 15.26 19.32 14.83
C SER A 79 15.98 18.87 13.55
N LYS A 80 17.30 18.82 13.52
CA LYS A 80 18.08 18.42 12.33
C LYS A 80 17.89 16.94 12.02
N ASP A 81 17.99 16.09 13.03
CA ASP A 81 17.84 14.64 12.91
C ASP A 81 16.41 14.28 12.46
N LEU A 82 15.42 14.95 13.04
CA LEU A 82 14.02 14.80 12.65
C LEU A 82 13.78 15.20 11.18
N THR A 83 14.42 16.28 10.73
CA THR A 83 14.31 16.76 9.34
C THR A 83 14.98 15.80 8.36
N CYS A 84 16.11 15.19 8.74
CA CYS A 84 16.78 14.14 7.97
C CYS A 84 15.88 12.91 7.78
N ILE A 85 15.21 12.46 8.85
CA ILE A 85 14.22 11.38 8.78
C ILE A 85 13.06 11.76 7.87
N LEU A 86 12.52 12.98 8.02
CA LEU A 86 11.42 13.47 7.20
C LEU A 86 11.77 13.50 5.70
N GLN A 87 13.01 13.88 5.36
CA GLN A 87 13.50 13.89 3.99
C GLN A 87 13.56 12.48 3.37
N ILE A 88 13.91 11.45 4.15
CA ILE A 88 13.91 10.06 3.66
C ILE A 88 12.48 9.58 3.43
N LEU A 89 11.57 9.89 4.36
CA LEU A 89 10.15 9.56 4.21
C LEU A 89 9.53 10.24 3.00
N SER A 90 9.85 11.52 2.75
CA SER A 90 9.34 12.24 1.58
C SER A 90 9.85 11.64 0.27
N GLY A 91 11.13 11.22 0.22
CA GLY A 91 11.68 10.55 -0.96
C GLY A 91 11.05 9.17 -1.23
N TRP A 92 10.62 8.45 -0.18
CA TRP A 92 9.82 7.24 -0.39
C TRP A 92 8.40 7.54 -0.87
N LEU A 93 7.77 8.60 -0.36
CA LEU A 93 6.47 9.03 -0.86
C LEU A 93 6.55 9.43 -2.34
N ASP A 94 7.60 10.15 -2.76
CA ASP A 94 7.85 10.43 -4.19
C ASP A 94 7.88 9.13 -5.00
N SER A 95 8.61 8.12 -4.54
CA SER A 95 8.72 6.85 -5.26
C SER A 95 7.41 6.05 -5.34
N TRP A 96 6.48 6.28 -4.41
CA TRP A 96 5.14 5.68 -4.43
C TRP A 96 4.18 6.46 -5.32
N CYS A 97 4.24 7.79 -5.31
CA CYS A 97 3.43 8.64 -6.17
C CYS A 97 3.84 8.55 -7.66
N GLU A 98 5.12 8.27 -7.94
CA GLU A 98 5.60 8.00 -9.31
C GLU A 98 5.20 6.61 -9.84
N ASP A 99 4.91 5.64 -8.95
CA ASP A 99 4.44 4.33 -9.34
C ASP A 99 2.96 4.39 -9.73
N ASP A 100 2.70 4.71 -11.00
CA ASP A 100 1.34 4.70 -11.58
C ASP A 100 0.60 3.41 -11.21
N VAL A 101 -0.59 3.58 -10.61
CA VAL A 101 -1.48 2.46 -10.31
C VAL A 101 -1.95 1.86 -11.63
N GLN A 102 -1.37 0.73 -12.02
CA GLN A 102 -1.85 -0.07 -13.15
C GLN A 102 -3.20 -0.69 -12.77
N LEU A 103 -4.29 0.05 -13.03
CA LEU A 103 -5.66 -0.39 -12.79
C LEU A 103 -6.06 -1.60 -13.65
N LEU A 104 -5.34 -1.81 -14.76
CA LEU A 104 -5.56 -2.93 -15.66
C LEU A 104 -4.49 -4.01 -15.42
N PRO A 105 -4.90 -5.26 -15.14
CA PRO A 105 -3.98 -6.37 -15.01
C PRO A 105 -3.30 -6.61 -16.36
N GLU A 106 -1.98 -6.52 -16.42
CA GLU A 106 -1.20 -6.80 -17.64
C GLU A 106 -1.37 -8.26 -18.10
N ARG A 107 -1.77 -9.16 -17.18
CA ARG A 107 -1.97 -10.59 -17.45
C ARG A 107 -3.22 -11.13 -16.76
N THR A 108 -4.05 -11.83 -17.50
CA THR A 108 -5.13 -12.68 -16.98
C THR A 108 -4.69 -14.14 -17.01
N LYS A 109 -4.68 -14.83 -15.87
CA LYS A 109 -4.46 -16.28 -15.84
C LYS A 109 -5.81 -16.99 -15.82
N LYS A 110 -5.92 -18.09 -16.57
CA LYS A 110 -7.04 -19.01 -16.40
C LYS A 110 -6.80 -19.81 -15.13
N ASP A 111 -7.74 -19.75 -14.22
CA ASP A 111 -7.73 -20.57 -13.02
C ASP A 111 -7.93 -22.05 -13.38
N LEU A 112 -7.73 -22.97 -12.43
CA LEU A 112 -7.88 -24.42 -12.62
C LEU A 112 -9.28 -24.83 -13.15
N HIS A 113 -10.25 -23.93 -13.05
CA HIS A 113 -11.64 -24.10 -13.48
C HIS A 113 -11.99 -23.32 -14.77
N GLY A 114 -11.01 -22.77 -15.48
CA GLY A 114 -11.18 -22.12 -16.78
C GLY A 114 -11.66 -20.66 -16.73
N ALA A 115 -11.89 -20.09 -15.55
CA ALA A 115 -12.24 -18.69 -15.37
C ALA A 115 -11.01 -17.77 -15.47
N LEU A 116 -11.15 -16.62 -16.14
CA LEU A 116 -10.08 -15.62 -16.25
C LEU A 116 -10.02 -14.80 -14.95
N VAL A 117 -8.93 -14.99 -14.20
CA VAL A 117 -8.61 -14.24 -12.99
C VAL A 117 -7.48 -13.26 -13.31
N PRO A 118 -7.64 -11.97 -12.97
CA PRO A 118 -6.59 -10.97 -13.14
C PRO A 118 -5.44 -11.24 -12.16
N VAL A 119 -4.20 -11.27 -12.66
CA VAL A 119 -3.01 -11.34 -11.81
C VAL A 119 -2.54 -9.91 -11.58
N LEU A 120 -2.80 -9.37 -10.39
CA LEU A 120 -2.11 -8.18 -9.93
C LEU A 120 -0.76 -8.63 -9.38
N GLU A 121 0.33 -8.31 -10.09
CA GLU A 121 1.67 -8.48 -9.54
C GLU A 121 2.01 -7.24 -8.71
N ASP A 122 2.08 -7.40 -7.38
CA ASP A 122 2.66 -6.38 -6.51
C ASP A 122 4.15 -6.26 -6.86
N LYS A 123 4.51 -5.24 -7.64
CA LYS A 123 5.92 -4.87 -7.89
C LYS A 123 6.51 -4.32 -6.59
N ARG A 124 6.87 -5.21 -5.65
CA ARG A 124 7.60 -4.80 -4.45
C ARG A 124 9.00 -4.38 -4.86
N LYS A 125 9.28 -3.08 -4.81
CA LYS A 125 10.66 -2.58 -4.79
C LYS A 125 11.25 -3.00 -3.44
N ASP A 126 12.16 -3.98 -3.43
CA ASP A 126 12.75 -4.56 -2.21
C ASP A 126 13.40 -3.53 -1.27
N THR A 127 13.62 -2.30 -1.74
CA THR A 127 14.23 -1.19 -1.01
C THR A 127 13.24 -0.23 -0.36
N VAL A 128 11.96 -0.22 -0.78
CA VAL A 128 10.95 0.73 -0.31
C VAL A 128 9.93 0.02 0.57
N PRO A 129 9.72 0.46 1.83
CA PRO A 129 8.74 -0.15 2.72
C PRO A 129 7.30 0.09 2.23
N PRO A 130 6.33 -0.75 2.62
CA PRO A 130 4.92 -0.58 2.25
C PRO A 130 4.40 0.81 2.61
N VAL A 131 3.64 1.44 1.70
CA VAL A 131 3.12 2.81 1.89
C VAL A 131 2.37 2.99 3.21
N ASN A 132 1.58 2.00 3.64
CA ASN A 132 0.86 2.04 4.91
C ASN A 132 1.77 2.17 6.12
N ASN A 133 2.94 1.53 6.11
CA ASN A 133 3.90 1.59 7.21
C ASN A 133 4.62 2.96 7.20
N VAL A 134 4.93 3.48 6.02
CA VAL A 134 5.49 4.83 5.85
C VAL A 134 4.52 5.88 6.38
N LEU A 135 3.25 5.81 5.98
CA LEU A 135 2.20 6.74 6.42
C LEU A 135 1.95 6.64 7.93
N ALA A 136 1.86 5.43 8.48
CA ALA A 136 1.68 5.22 9.91
C ALA A 136 2.84 5.83 10.71
N PHE A 137 4.08 5.61 10.27
CA PHE A 137 5.24 6.20 10.93
C PHE A 137 5.31 7.72 10.77
N LEU A 138 5.06 8.24 9.57
CA LEU A 138 4.98 9.67 9.29
C LEU A 138 3.96 10.34 10.21
N GLN A 139 2.76 9.75 10.35
CA GLN A 139 1.75 10.24 11.28
C GLN A 139 2.28 10.25 12.72
N THR A 140 2.91 9.16 13.20
CA THR A 140 3.47 9.12 14.56
C THR A 140 4.60 10.12 14.77
N LEU A 141 5.43 10.38 13.75
CA LEU A 141 6.51 11.34 13.76
C LEU A 141 5.97 12.77 13.84
N LEU A 142 4.95 13.09 13.05
CA LEU A 142 4.27 14.38 13.10
C LEU A 142 3.56 14.58 14.44
N ASP A 143 2.77 13.61 14.91
CA ASP A 143 2.08 13.69 16.20
C ASP A 143 3.02 13.86 17.41
N SER A 144 4.24 13.35 17.31
CA SER A 144 5.25 13.46 18.37
C SER A 144 6.04 14.76 18.30
N SER A 145 6.36 15.25 17.10
CA SER A 145 7.39 16.27 16.86
C SER A 145 6.93 17.47 16.03
N TYR A 146 5.63 17.64 15.77
CA TYR A 146 5.10 18.73 14.94
C TYR A 146 5.54 20.13 15.38
N LEU A 147 5.52 20.42 16.68
CA LEU A 147 5.96 21.72 17.19
C LEU A 147 7.45 21.98 16.94
N THR A 148 8.27 20.93 16.94
CA THR A 148 9.70 21.01 16.63
C THR A 148 9.94 21.30 15.14
N PHE A 149 9.10 20.75 14.26
CA PHE A 149 9.14 21.10 12.84
C PHE A 149 8.69 22.54 12.61
N LEU A 150 7.62 22.98 13.26
CA LEU A 150 7.15 24.37 13.14
C LEU A 150 8.20 25.39 13.58
N SER A 151 9.00 25.09 14.61
CA SER A 151 10.07 25.99 15.06
C SER A 151 11.32 25.95 14.17
N TYR A 152 11.51 24.89 13.37
CA TYR A 152 12.66 24.70 12.52
C TYR A 152 12.36 24.96 11.05
N GLN A 153 12.69 26.17 10.58
CA GLN A 153 12.39 26.67 9.23
C GLN A 153 12.73 25.70 8.08
N PRO A 154 13.89 25.02 8.05
CA PRO A 154 14.23 24.13 6.94
C PRO A 154 13.30 22.93 6.75
N SER A 155 12.49 22.59 7.76
CA SER A 155 11.50 21.51 7.64
C SER A 155 10.21 21.95 6.94
N HIS A 156 9.95 23.26 6.81
CA HIS A 156 8.69 23.77 6.27
C HIS A 156 8.50 23.40 4.80
N ASP A 157 9.55 23.50 4.00
CA ASP A 157 9.51 23.14 2.58
C ASP A 157 9.22 21.64 2.42
N LEU A 158 9.81 20.79 3.28
CA LEU A 158 9.53 19.35 3.27
C LEU A 158 8.09 19.04 3.69
N LEU A 159 7.55 19.75 4.69
CA LEU A 159 6.15 19.59 5.10
C LEU A 159 5.18 20.01 3.99
N GLN A 160 5.48 21.10 3.28
CA GLN A 160 4.69 21.54 2.13
C GLN A 160 4.78 20.54 0.98
N HIS A 161 5.97 20.00 0.72
CA HIS A 161 6.18 18.96 -0.29
C HIS A 161 5.36 17.71 0.01
N VAL A 162 5.45 17.19 1.24
CA VAL A 162 4.67 16.03 1.69
C VAL A 162 3.17 16.29 1.58
N LEU A 163 2.69 17.49 1.95
CA LEU A 163 1.29 17.86 1.79
C LEU A 163 0.87 17.87 0.31
N SER A 164 1.72 18.39 -0.57
CA SER A 164 1.46 18.47 -2.01
C SER A 164 1.38 17.10 -2.69
N GLN A 165 2.08 16.09 -2.15
CA GLN A 165 2.01 14.70 -2.61
C GLN A 165 0.75 13.99 -2.09
N LEU A 166 0.41 14.18 -0.82
CA LEU A 166 -0.70 13.46 -0.19
C LEU A 166 -2.07 13.96 -0.66
N LEU A 167 -2.19 15.25 -0.99
CA LEU A 167 -3.48 15.83 -1.37
C LEU A 167 -4.07 15.21 -2.66
N PRO A 168 -3.32 15.06 -3.77
CA PRO A 168 -3.76 14.31 -4.95
C PRO A 168 -4.17 12.87 -4.65
N GLU A 169 -3.41 12.16 -3.81
CA GLU A 169 -3.70 10.76 -3.45
C GLU A 169 -5.01 10.62 -2.68
N VAL A 170 -5.31 11.57 -1.78
CA VAL A 170 -6.61 11.61 -1.08
C VAL A 170 -7.74 11.84 -2.07
N THR A 171 -7.58 12.79 -3.00
CA THR A 171 -8.61 13.04 -4.02
C THR A 171 -8.83 11.83 -4.94
N PHE A 172 -7.75 11.15 -5.33
CA PHE A 172 -7.83 9.92 -6.13
C PHE A 172 -8.52 8.80 -5.36
N SER A 173 -8.19 8.61 -4.07
CA SER A 173 -8.86 7.63 -3.21
C SER A 173 -10.36 7.90 -3.08
N ASP A 174 -10.77 9.16 -2.97
CA ASP A 174 -12.18 9.54 -2.91
C ASP A 174 -12.90 9.23 -4.24
N GLU A 175 -12.26 9.49 -5.38
CA GLU A 175 -12.78 9.15 -6.70
C GLU A 175 -12.91 7.64 -6.89
N VAL A 176 -11.91 6.86 -6.46
CA VAL A 176 -11.94 5.39 -6.52
C VAL A 176 -13.02 4.82 -5.61
N GLU A 177 -13.23 5.37 -4.42
CA GLU A 177 -14.30 4.92 -3.52
C GLU A 177 -15.69 5.20 -4.11
N GLN A 178 -15.87 6.28 -4.89
CA GLN A 178 -17.11 6.53 -5.64
C GLN A 178 -17.37 5.45 -6.71
N LEU A 179 -16.31 4.91 -7.33
CA LEU A 179 -16.43 3.81 -8.31
C LEU A 179 -16.83 2.48 -7.68
N ARG A 180 -16.67 2.31 -6.36
CA ARG A 180 -17.02 1.06 -5.65
C ARG A 180 -18.49 0.67 -5.84
N GLY A 181 -19.39 1.64 -5.78
CA GLY A 181 -20.84 1.41 -5.95
C GLY A 181 -21.17 0.88 -7.36
N PRO A 182 -20.84 1.62 -8.43
CA PRO A 182 -21.05 1.20 -9.81
C PRO A 182 -20.35 -0.10 -10.21
N LEU A 183 -19.19 -0.43 -9.62
CA LEU A 183 -18.43 -1.64 -9.93
C LEU A 183 -18.90 -2.88 -9.16
N MET A 184 -19.59 -2.71 -8.04
CA MET A 184 -20.05 -3.83 -7.20
C MET A 184 -20.90 -4.87 -7.95
N PRO A 185 -21.84 -4.51 -8.86
CA PRO A 185 -22.59 -5.48 -9.66
C PRO A 185 -21.70 -6.33 -10.57
N PHE A 186 -20.64 -5.76 -11.15
CA PHE A 186 -19.71 -6.48 -12.01
C PHE A 186 -18.88 -7.48 -11.22
N VAL A 187 -18.42 -7.10 -10.02
CA VAL A 187 -17.73 -8.01 -9.10
C VAL A 187 -18.66 -9.15 -8.66
N LYS A 188 -19.93 -8.86 -8.36
CA LYS A 188 -20.93 -9.89 -8.04
C LYS A 188 -21.21 -10.83 -9.21
N ALA A 189 -21.31 -10.29 -10.43
CA ALA A 189 -21.50 -11.08 -11.63
C ALA A 189 -20.29 -11.96 -11.94
N HIS A 190 -19.07 -11.43 -11.78
CA HIS A 190 -17.82 -12.17 -11.96
C HIS A 190 -17.68 -13.29 -10.92
N THR A 191 -17.83 -12.98 -9.63
CA THR A 191 -17.77 -14.00 -8.57
C THR A 191 -18.82 -15.09 -8.75
N LYS A 192 -20.04 -14.73 -9.19
CA LYS A 192 -21.08 -15.70 -9.56
C LYS A 192 -20.67 -16.55 -10.76
N ALA A 193 -20.14 -15.96 -11.83
CA ALA A 193 -19.67 -16.69 -13.00
C ALA A 193 -18.48 -17.63 -12.67
N VAL A 194 -17.55 -17.19 -11.83
CA VAL A 194 -16.46 -18.03 -11.31
C VAL A 194 -17.04 -19.20 -10.50
N HIS A 195 -17.98 -18.93 -9.59
CA HIS A 195 -18.62 -19.97 -8.79
C HIS A 195 -19.39 -20.98 -9.64
N GLU A 196 -20.17 -20.51 -10.63
CA GLU A 196 -20.90 -21.35 -11.59
C GLU A 196 -19.95 -22.17 -12.48
N SER A 197 -18.78 -21.62 -12.85
CA SER A 197 -17.76 -22.35 -13.61
C SER A 197 -17.05 -23.43 -12.77
N ALA A 198 -16.84 -23.18 -11.49
CA ALA A 198 -16.14 -24.11 -10.59
C ALA A 198 -17.05 -25.20 -10.02
N HIS A 199 -18.33 -24.91 -9.77
CA HIS A 199 -19.27 -25.82 -9.09
C HIS A 199 -20.41 -26.29 -10.00
N GLY A 200 -20.41 -25.86 -11.26
CA GLY A 200 -21.54 -26.03 -12.18
C GLY A 200 -22.69 -25.07 -11.84
N VAL A 201 -23.53 -24.77 -12.82
CA VAL A 201 -24.81 -24.09 -12.56
C VAL A 201 -25.57 -24.95 -11.57
N GLN A 202 -25.87 -24.42 -10.37
CA GLN A 202 -26.78 -25.10 -9.45
C GLN A 202 -28.09 -25.33 -10.19
N LYS A 203 -28.33 -26.58 -10.62
CA LYS A 203 -29.60 -26.97 -11.21
C LYS A 203 -30.64 -26.68 -10.14
N PRO A 204 -31.60 -25.77 -10.39
CA PRO A 204 -32.65 -25.51 -9.44
C PRO A 204 -33.35 -26.84 -9.15
N ASP A 205 -33.35 -27.21 -7.87
CA ASP A 205 -33.81 -28.48 -7.34
C ASP A 205 -35.03 -29.00 -8.10
N LEU A 206 -34.84 -30.09 -8.86
CA LEU A 206 -35.84 -30.64 -9.78
C LEU A 206 -37.08 -31.19 -9.04
N LYS A 207 -37.08 -31.17 -7.71
CA LYS A 207 -38.21 -31.57 -6.86
C LYS A 207 -39.17 -30.45 -6.50
N VAL A 208 -38.79 -29.18 -6.69
CA VAL A 208 -39.69 -28.05 -6.39
C VAL A 208 -40.48 -27.66 -7.64
N ASP A 209 -41.69 -28.20 -7.69
CA ASP A 209 -42.88 -27.74 -8.42
C ASP A 209 -42.76 -27.41 -9.91
N TRP A 210 -42.96 -28.44 -10.73
CA TRP A 210 -43.29 -28.28 -12.15
C TRP A 210 -44.49 -27.33 -12.39
N LYS A 211 -45.44 -27.26 -11.44
CA LYS A 211 -46.59 -26.35 -11.50
C LYS A 211 -46.18 -24.88 -11.39
N ARG A 212 -45.20 -24.57 -10.54
CA ARG A 212 -44.71 -23.19 -10.33
C ARG A 212 -43.86 -22.75 -11.53
N ARG A 213 -43.07 -23.65 -12.11
CA ARG A 213 -42.37 -23.43 -13.39
C ARG A 213 -43.32 -23.23 -14.56
N ARG A 214 -44.40 -24.01 -14.68
CA ARG A 214 -45.40 -23.82 -15.75
C ARG A 214 -46.10 -22.47 -15.66
N LYS A 215 -46.40 -22.02 -14.43
CA LYS A 215 -47.00 -20.71 -14.20
C LYS A 215 -46.02 -19.56 -14.52
N GLN A 216 -44.77 -19.65 -14.07
CA GLN A 216 -43.73 -18.66 -14.39
C GLN A 216 -43.34 -18.65 -15.87
N ALA A 217 -43.31 -19.81 -16.53
CA ALA A 217 -43.06 -19.89 -17.97
C ALA A 217 -44.22 -19.28 -18.78
N HIS A 218 -45.46 -19.40 -18.31
CA HIS A 218 -46.61 -18.75 -18.94
C HIS A 218 -46.59 -17.23 -18.72
N GLU A 219 -46.22 -16.77 -17.52
CA GLU A 219 -46.06 -15.35 -17.20
C GLU A 219 -44.88 -14.73 -17.98
N GLN A 220 -43.73 -15.40 -18.06
CA GLN A 220 -42.60 -14.95 -18.88
C GLN A 220 -42.90 -15.01 -20.37
N ALA A 221 -43.61 -16.02 -20.86
CA ALA A 221 -44.06 -16.07 -22.25
C ALA A 221 -45.02 -14.90 -22.55
N SER A 222 -45.92 -14.55 -21.62
CA SER A 222 -46.83 -13.40 -21.80
C SER A 222 -46.13 -12.04 -21.82
N ILE A 223 -44.97 -11.92 -21.16
CA ILE A 223 -44.14 -10.71 -21.12
C ILE A 223 -43.12 -10.69 -22.28
N ALA A 224 -42.73 -11.86 -22.80
CA ALA A 224 -41.71 -12.04 -23.84
C ALA A 224 -42.26 -12.16 -25.27
N VAL A 225 -43.57 -11.97 -25.51
CA VAL A 225 -44.09 -11.74 -26.88
C VAL A 225 -43.68 -10.35 -27.35
N GLY A 226 -42.38 -10.20 -27.62
CA GLY A 226 -41.85 -9.13 -28.44
C GLY A 226 -42.05 -9.50 -29.91
N VAL A 227 -43.02 -8.82 -30.54
CA VAL A 227 -43.43 -8.60 -31.96
C VAL A 227 -42.73 -9.31 -33.14
N TYR A 228 -41.59 -9.98 -33.04
CA TYR A 228 -40.96 -10.66 -34.18
C TYR A 228 -40.41 -12.05 -33.81
N GLN A 229 -41.16 -13.09 -34.19
CA GLN A 229 -40.63 -14.44 -34.38
C GLN A 229 -40.51 -14.68 -35.89
N ILE A 230 -39.28 -14.94 -36.36
CA ILE A 230 -39.03 -15.41 -37.73
C ILE A 230 -39.05 -16.94 -37.66
N GLU A 231 -40.11 -17.55 -38.20
CA GLU A 231 -40.15 -18.99 -38.43
C GLU A 231 -39.43 -19.29 -39.74
N GLU A 232 -38.26 -19.96 -39.66
CA GLU A 232 -37.64 -20.57 -40.84
C GLU A 232 -38.36 -21.90 -41.13
N LEU A 233 -39.06 -21.94 -42.26
CA LEU A 233 -39.56 -23.17 -42.87
C LEU A 233 -38.40 -23.87 -43.59
N VAL A 234 -38.01 -25.04 -43.10
CA VAL A 234 -37.15 -25.98 -43.85
C VAL A 234 -38.07 -26.88 -44.69
N LEU A 235 -37.87 -26.86 -46.01
CA LEU A 235 -38.52 -27.73 -47.00
C LEU A 235 -37.90 -29.13 -47.00
#